data_AF-A0A7C6FJ20-F1
#
_entry.id   AF-A0A7C6FJ20-F1
#
_cell.length_a   1.000
_cell.length_b   1.000
_cell.length_c   1.000
_cell.angle_alpha   90.00
_cell.angle_beta   90.00
_cell.angle_gamma   90.00
#
_symmetry.space_group_name_H-M   'P 1'
#
loop_
_entity.id
_entity.type
_entity.pdbx_description
1 polymer ?
#
loop_
_entity_poly.entity_id
_entity_poly.type
_entity_poly.pdbx_seq_one_letter_code
_entity_poly.pdbx_strand_id
1 'polypeptide(L)'
;MQAPIQSPHRRGWQVYKNKFPQVIMTLLFQLLIRAIAFIPFIYAVATGSFFNFNKNYAMAFGFLFSLPLYVLLVMPMRFQAAAKKAQLQGFARDARINGRNYLIWLRAALVRLLRALPFILPFFVFAGLYYYLMPYPDFTVPMLAISRIGDVIGKGFLGGAIITGVVGIASAILAALGWLRGVAFEHQAVIEQGIGLSLDHAHALRKRRKRTIRNTVFKNALLTLPAIIGVMAVIVNHLMSLPRVGMLALDYLNAAANLLKFDFPAMVPIMIAVILLVLWLPILPLRKLALCAVMTEDHQAGA
;
A
#
# COMPACT_ATOMS: atom_id res chain seq x y z
N MET A 1 13.83 28.23 27.03
CA MET A 1 12.49 28.46 26.42
C MET A 1 12.12 27.24 25.59
N GLN A 2 11.12 26.46 26.01
CA GLN A 2 10.64 25.31 25.23
C GLN A 2 9.93 25.84 23.98
N ALA A 3 10.42 25.50 22.79
CA ALA A 3 9.77 25.88 21.54
C ALA A 3 8.32 25.37 21.54
N PRO A 4 7.33 26.16 21.09
CA PRO A 4 5.93 25.75 21.08
C PRO A 4 5.78 24.45 20.29
N ILE A 5 5.01 23.49 20.82
CA ILE A 5 4.75 22.20 20.20
C ILE A 5 4.07 22.43 18.85
N GLN A 6 4.87 22.45 17.77
CA GLN A 6 4.35 22.67 16.43
C GLN A 6 3.59 21.42 15.95
N SER A 7 2.48 21.62 15.24
CA SER A 7 1.74 20.51 14.67
C SER A 7 2.61 19.75 13.63
N PRO A 8 2.50 18.42 13.52
CA PRO A 8 3.35 17.64 12.61
C PRO A 8 3.23 18.06 11.15
N HIS A 9 2.04 18.51 10.73
CA HIS A 9 1.81 19.04 9.40
C HIS A 9 2.48 20.41 9.19
N ARG A 10 2.52 21.27 10.21
CA ARG A 10 3.22 22.56 10.15
C ARG A 10 4.73 22.34 10.06
N ARG A 11 5.30 21.42 10.84
CA ARG A 11 6.72 21.02 10.74
C ARG A 11 7.03 20.43 9.35
N GLY A 12 6.16 19.56 8.84
CA GLY A 12 6.28 19.01 7.49
C GLY A 12 6.24 20.08 6.39
N TRP A 13 5.33 21.05 6.51
CA TRP A 13 5.21 22.18 5.57
C TRP A 13 6.44 23.09 5.59
N GLN A 14 6.99 23.41 6.78
CA GLN A 14 8.21 24.20 6.90
C GLN A 14 9.40 23.51 6.21
N VAL A 15 9.58 22.21 6.45
CA VAL A 15 10.65 21.45 5.78
C VAL A 15 10.43 21.38 4.28
N TYR A 16 9.19 21.20 3.83
CA TYR A 16 8.87 21.23 2.40
C TYR A 16 9.20 22.57 1.76
N LYS A 17 8.84 23.69 2.38
CA LYS A 17 9.13 25.04 1.86
C LYS A 17 10.63 25.34 1.85
N ASN A 18 11.34 24.98 2.92
CA ASN A 18 12.75 25.31 3.08
C ASN A 18 13.69 24.37 2.31
N LYS A 19 13.29 23.11 2.10
CA LYS A 19 14.11 22.07 1.46
C LYS A 19 13.39 21.42 0.27
N PHE A 20 12.61 22.22 -0.46
CA PHE A 20 11.76 21.76 -1.57
C PHE A 20 12.50 20.86 -2.57
N PRO A 21 13.65 21.24 -3.15
CA PRO A 21 14.33 20.41 -4.15
C PRO A 21 14.72 19.04 -3.60
N GLN A 22 15.21 18.98 -2.36
CA GLN A 22 15.65 17.72 -1.73
C GLN A 22 14.47 16.79 -1.45
N VAL A 23 13.30 17.35 -1.08
CA VAL A 23 12.07 16.57 -0.88
C VAL A 23 11.56 15.99 -2.19
N ILE A 24 11.53 16.79 -3.26
CA ILE A 24 11.09 16.35 -4.59
C ILE A 24 12.04 15.29 -5.15
N MET A 25 13.35 15.50 -5.07
CA MET A 25 14.34 14.50 -5.50
C MET A 25 14.19 13.17 -4.76
N THR A 26 13.95 13.22 -3.44
CA THR A 26 13.70 12.02 -2.64
C THR A 26 12.40 11.32 -3.05
N LEU A 27 11.38 12.09 -3.47
CA LEU A 27 10.13 11.54 -3.96
C LEU A 27 10.30 10.87 -5.33
N LEU A 28 10.92 11.55 -6.29
CA LEU A 28 11.19 11.05 -7.63
C LEU A 28 12.04 9.79 -7.58
N PHE A 29 13.09 9.77 -6.75
CA PHE A 29 13.91 8.58 -6.52
C PHE A 29 13.08 7.39 -6.01
N GLN A 30 12.17 7.60 -5.07
CA GLN A 30 11.28 6.53 -4.59
C GLN A 30 10.29 6.06 -5.64
N LEU A 31 9.80 6.95 -6.51
CA LEU A 31 8.91 6.58 -7.60
C LEU A 31 9.66 5.77 -8.66
N LEU A 32 10.89 6.17 -9.00
CA LEU A 32 11.75 5.44 -9.92
C LEU A 32 12.03 4.02 -9.42
N ILE A 33 12.43 3.85 -8.16
CA ILE A 33 12.67 2.51 -7.59
C ILE A 33 11.41 1.64 -7.64
N ARG A 34 10.24 2.23 -7.39
CA ARG A 34 8.98 1.50 -7.50
C ARG A 34 8.68 1.11 -8.95
N ALA A 35 8.86 2.03 -9.89
CA ALA A 35 8.68 1.73 -11.31
C ALA A 35 9.59 0.57 -11.74
N ILE A 36 10.86 0.59 -11.33
CA ILE A 36 11.81 -0.50 -11.59
C ILE A 36 11.33 -1.83 -10.98
N ALA A 37 10.88 -1.82 -9.72
CA ALA A 37 10.37 -3.04 -9.08
C ALA A 37 9.10 -3.59 -9.76
N PHE A 38 8.29 -2.71 -10.35
CA PHE A 38 7.08 -3.08 -11.09
C PHE A 38 7.29 -3.32 -12.59
N ILE A 39 8.53 -3.31 -13.10
CA ILE A 39 8.82 -3.59 -14.52
C ILE A 39 8.18 -4.90 -15.00
N PRO A 40 8.29 -6.05 -14.31
CA PRO A 40 7.64 -7.29 -14.75
C PRO A 40 6.13 -7.14 -14.94
N PHE A 41 5.46 -6.46 -14.01
CA PHE A 41 4.04 -6.19 -14.11
C PHE A 41 3.70 -5.22 -15.24
N ILE A 42 4.45 -4.12 -15.39
CA ILE A 42 4.26 -3.16 -16.49
C ILE A 42 4.43 -3.84 -17.84
N TYR A 43 5.45 -4.68 -17.98
CA TYR A 43 5.68 -5.48 -19.17
C TYR A 43 4.48 -6.40 -19.46
N ALA A 44 4.02 -7.16 -18.46
CA ALA A 44 2.87 -8.04 -18.61
C ALA A 44 1.58 -7.32 -19.04
N VAL A 45 1.34 -6.11 -18.50
CA VAL A 45 0.20 -5.26 -18.88
C VAL A 45 0.35 -4.73 -20.30
N ALA A 46 1.55 -4.27 -20.68
CA ALA A 46 1.78 -3.66 -21.99
C ALA A 46 1.77 -4.66 -23.15
N THR A 47 2.31 -5.86 -22.96
CA THR A 47 2.43 -6.87 -24.02
C THR A 47 1.29 -7.91 -23.99
N GLY A 48 0.45 -7.91 -22.94
CA GLY A 48 -0.56 -8.94 -22.72
C GLY A 48 0.03 -10.35 -22.56
N SER A 49 1.34 -10.46 -22.35
CA SER A 49 2.08 -11.72 -22.26
C SER A 49 3.25 -11.59 -21.29
N PHE A 50 3.65 -12.70 -20.67
CA PHE A 50 4.78 -12.70 -19.76
C PHE A 50 5.53 -14.02 -19.96
N PHE A 51 6.77 -14.00 -20.46
CA PHE A 51 7.62 -15.18 -20.68
C PHE A 51 6.89 -16.42 -21.24
N ASN A 52 6.09 -16.27 -22.30
CA ASN A 52 5.30 -17.36 -22.93
C ASN A 52 4.26 -18.05 -22.02
N PHE A 53 3.97 -17.52 -20.83
CA PHE A 53 2.85 -17.98 -20.02
C PHE A 53 1.50 -17.63 -20.66
N ASN A 54 0.48 -18.42 -20.33
CA ASN A 54 -0.89 -18.22 -20.80
C ASN A 54 -1.34 -16.76 -20.60
N LYS A 55 -1.83 -16.14 -21.68
CA LYS A 55 -2.27 -14.72 -21.71
C LYS A 55 -3.26 -14.39 -20.59
N ASN A 56 -4.09 -15.35 -20.19
CA ASN A 56 -5.08 -15.18 -19.12
C ASN A 56 -4.45 -14.91 -17.74
N TYR A 57 -3.19 -15.30 -17.53
CA TYR A 57 -2.48 -15.19 -16.25
C TYR A 57 -1.26 -14.27 -16.31
N ALA A 58 -0.98 -13.66 -17.46
CA ALA A 58 0.22 -12.85 -17.67
C ALA A 58 0.38 -11.74 -16.62
N MET A 59 -0.72 -11.03 -16.28
CA MET A 59 -0.70 -9.97 -15.26
C MET A 59 -0.46 -10.50 -13.84
N ALA A 60 -1.03 -11.65 -13.48
CA ALA A 60 -0.80 -12.26 -12.18
C ALA A 60 0.66 -12.71 -12.03
N PHE A 61 1.23 -13.33 -13.07
CA PHE A 61 2.66 -13.66 -13.08
C PHE A 61 3.53 -12.41 -13.04
N GLY A 62 3.25 -11.38 -13.85
CA GLY A 62 3.96 -10.11 -13.80
C GLY A 62 3.95 -9.50 -12.39
N PHE A 63 2.81 -9.53 -11.70
CA PHE A 63 2.71 -9.07 -10.31
C PHE A 63 3.54 -9.93 -9.35
N LEU A 64 3.45 -11.26 -9.45
CA LEU A 64 4.22 -12.19 -8.62
C LEU A 64 5.73 -12.00 -8.77
N PHE A 65 6.24 -11.84 -10.00
CA PHE A 65 7.65 -11.58 -10.26
C PHE A 65 8.09 -10.17 -9.83
N SER A 66 7.17 -9.20 -9.76
CA SER A 66 7.43 -7.91 -9.14
C SER A 66 7.57 -7.97 -7.62
N LEU A 67 7.01 -8.98 -6.93
CA LEU A 67 7.09 -9.06 -5.46
C LEU A 67 8.54 -9.23 -4.94
N PRO A 68 9.37 -10.18 -5.45
CA PRO A 68 10.78 -10.26 -5.06
C PRO A 68 11.54 -8.97 -5.31
N LEU A 69 11.35 -8.33 -6.47
CA LEU A 69 11.99 -7.06 -6.79
C LEU A 69 11.53 -5.95 -5.85
N TYR A 70 10.27 -5.93 -5.46
CA TYR A 70 9.75 -4.97 -4.49
C TYR A 70 10.38 -5.17 -3.11
N VAL A 71 10.55 -6.43 -2.68
CA VAL A 71 11.20 -6.77 -1.41
C VAL A 71 12.69 -6.42 -1.42
N LEU A 72 13.37 -6.63 -2.53
CA LEU A 72 14.79 -6.32 -2.66
C LEU A 72 15.03 -4.82 -2.82
N LEU A 73 14.26 -4.12 -3.66
CA LEU A 73 14.55 -2.73 -4.01
C LEU A 73 13.77 -1.74 -3.14
N VAL A 74 12.44 -1.85 -3.13
CA VAL A 74 11.58 -0.81 -2.54
C VAL A 74 11.63 -0.85 -1.02
N MET A 75 11.52 -2.04 -0.44
CA MET A 75 11.44 -2.27 1.00
C MET A 75 12.63 -1.72 1.80
N PRO A 76 13.91 -2.03 1.49
CA PRO A 76 15.05 -1.42 2.19
C PRO A 76 15.14 0.09 1.95
N MET A 77 14.85 0.56 0.74
CA MET A 77 14.91 1.98 0.40
C MET A 77 13.85 2.81 1.13
N ARG A 78 12.84 2.20 1.77
CA ARG A 78 11.93 2.90 2.68
C ARG A 78 12.61 3.34 3.97
N PHE A 79 13.56 2.57 4.48
CA PHE A 79 14.37 2.96 5.64
C PHE A 79 15.32 4.10 5.27
N GLN A 80 15.97 4.01 4.12
CA GLN A 80 16.78 5.10 3.55
C GLN A 80 15.97 6.40 3.42
N ALA A 81 14.77 6.29 2.85
CA ALA A 81 13.85 7.41 2.68
C ALA A 81 13.41 8.02 4.02
N ALA A 82 13.16 7.19 5.03
CA ALA A 82 12.84 7.65 6.37
C ALA A 82 14.02 8.36 7.03
N ALA A 83 15.23 7.83 6.89
CA ALA A 83 16.46 8.45 7.37
C ALA A 83 16.71 9.81 6.70
N LYS A 84 16.60 9.91 5.37
CA LYS A 84 16.69 11.19 4.65
C LYS A 84 15.66 12.20 5.15
N LYS A 85 14.39 11.81 5.29
CA LYS A 85 13.35 12.72 5.81
C LYS A 85 13.64 13.19 7.24
N ALA A 86 14.22 12.34 8.08
CA ALA A 86 14.65 12.72 9.42
C ALA A 86 15.81 13.74 9.37
N GLN A 87 16.81 13.54 8.51
CA GLN A 87 17.89 14.52 8.27
C GLN A 87 17.32 15.88 7.82
N LEU A 88 16.32 15.87 6.94
CA LEU A 88 15.65 17.11 6.50
C LEU A 88 14.99 17.86 7.67
N GLN A 89 14.51 17.12 8.67
CA GLN A 89 13.89 17.62 9.90
C GLN A 89 14.88 17.99 11.02
N GLY A 90 16.19 17.84 10.78
CA GLY A 90 17.27 18.20 11.71
C GLY A 90 17.80 17.06 12.57
N PHE A 91 17.34 15.82 12.37
CA PHE A 91 17.82 14.68 13.14
C PHE A 91 19.10 14.09 12.54
N ALA A 92 20.10 13.81 13.38
CA ALA A 92 21.30 13.09 12.95
C ALA A 92 20.94 11.63 12.65
N ARG A 93 21.01 11.25 11.37
CA ARG A 93 20.84 9.87 10.89
C ARG A 93 21.76 9.58 9.74
N ASP A 94 22.18 8.33 9.57
CA ASP A 94 22.85 7.89 8.37
C ASP A 94 21.84 7.48 7.28
N ALA A 95 21.94 8.14 6.12
CA ALA A 95 21.13 7.86 4.95
C ALA A 95 21.97 7.57 3.69
N ARG A 96 23.29 7.38 3.87
CA ARG A 96 24.22 7.09 2.77
C ARG A 96 23.95 5.71 2.21
N ILE A 97 23.90 5.63 0.88
CA ILE A 97 23.70 4.37 0.16
C ILE A 97 25.08 3.72 0.01
N ASN A 98 25.34 2.69 0.81
CA ASN A 98 26.49 1.80 0.68
C ASN A 98 26.03 0.35 0.89
N GLY A 99 26.84 -0.63 0.49
CA GLY A 99 26.46 -2.05 0.57
C GLY A 99 26.11 -2.50 1.99
N ARG A 100 26.87 -2.03 2.99
CA ARG A 100 26.66 -2.37 4.41
C ARG A 100 25.31 -1.86 4.94
N ASN A 101 25.02 -0.58 4.73
CA ASN A 101 23.77 0.06 5.15
C ASN A 101 22.57 -0.56 4.43
N TYR A 102 22.72 -0.86 3.14
CA TYR A 102 21.69 -1.56 2.38
C TYR A 102 21.37 -2.94 2.96
N LEU A 103 22.37 -3.75 3.31
CA LEU A 103 22.15 -5.06 3.93
C LEU A 103 21.43 -4.94 5.29
N ILE A 104 21.76 -3.93 6.09
CA ILE A 104 21.08 -3.65 7.36
C ILE A 104 19.61 -3.29 7.09
N TRP A 105 19.34 -2.39 6.14
CA TRP A 105 17.98 -2.02 5.74
C TRP A 105 17.21 -3.20 5.16
N LEU A 106 17.85 -4.07 4.40
CA LEU A 106 17.22 -5.26 3.83
C LEU A 106 16.81 -6.24 4.94
N ARG A 107 17.71 -6.52 5.88
CA ARG A 107 17.38 -7.35 7.07
C ARG A 107 16.23 -6.75 7.86
N ALA A 108 16.25 -5.44 8.11
CA ALA A 108 15.18 -4.75 8.79
C ALA A 108 13.85 -4.85 8.02
N ALA A 109 13.89 -4.70 6.70
CA ALA A 109 12.70 -4.80 5.87
C ALA A 109 12.12 -6.22 5.81
N LEU A 110 12.97 -7.25 5.80
CA LEU A 110 12.55 -8.64 5.92
C LEU A 110 11.91 -8.91 7.29
N VAL A 111 12.50 -8.43 8.38
CA VAL A 111 11.90 -8.54 9.72
C VAL A 111 10.54 -7.85 9.77
N ARG A 112 10.42 -6.67 9.16
CA ARG A 112 9.13 -5.96 9.04
C ARG A 112 8.12 -6.79 8.26
N LEU A 113 8.52 -7.37 7.12
CA LEU A 113 7.65 -8.19 6.27
C LEU A 113 7.16 -9.44 7.00
N LEU A 114 8.07 -10.18 7.65
CA LEU A 114 7.75 -11.36 8.44
C LEU A 114 6.73 -11.06 9.53
N ARG A 115 6.89 -9.93 10.24
CA ARG A 115 5.94 -9.49 11.26
C ARG A 115 4.59 -9.05 10.70
N ALA A 116 4.54 -8.62 9.45
CA ALA A 116 3.30 -8.25 8.78
C ALA A 116 2.61 -9.45 8.12
N LEU A 117 3.35 -10.52 7.81
CA LEU A 117 2.88 -11.69 7.07
C LEU A 117 1.59 -12.30 7.65
N PRO A 118 1.44 -12.53 8.98
CA PRO A 118 0.22 -13.13 9.53
C PRO A 118 -1.04 -12.29 9.29
N PHE A 119 -0.88 -10.98 9.10
CA PHE A 119 -1.99 -10.05 8.85
C PHE A 119 -2.30 -9.90 7.36
N ILE A 120 -1.31 -10.07 6.49
CA ILE A 120 -1.45 -9.90 5.05
C ILE A 120 -1.83 -11.24 4.38
N LEU A 121 -1.39 -12.36 4.94
CA LEU A 121 -1.63 -13.71 4.39
C LEU A 121 -3.13 -14.00 4.16
N PRO A 122 -4.06 -13.68 5.09
CA PRO A 122 -5.49 -13.91 4.83
C PRO A 122 -6.01 -13.19 3.59
N PHE A 123 -5.52 -11.96 3.34
CA PHE A 123 -5.89 -11.21 2.15
C PHE A 123 -5.33 -11.83 0.87
N PHE A 124 -4.08 -12.28 0.87
CA PHE A 124 -3.50 -12.96 -0.29
C PHE A 124 -4.15 -14.31 -0.57
N VAL A 125 -4.50 -15.07 0.47
CA VAL A 125 -5.25 -16.33 0.33
C VAL A 125 -6.63 -16.04 -0.26
N PHE A 126 -7.34 -15.05 0.29
CA PHE A 126 -8.64 -14.61 -0.26
C PHE A 126 -8.51 -14.19 -1.73
N ALA A 127 -7.56 -13.30 -2.04
CA ALA A 127 -7.35 -12.81 -3.41
C ALA A 127 -6.94 -13.93 -4.37
N GLY A 128 -6.10 -14.88 -3.94
CA GLY A 128 -5.68 -16.02 -4.72
C GLY A 128 -6.84 -16.99 -5.01
N LEU A 129 -7.64 -17.33 -4.00
CA LEU A 129 -8.84 -18.14 -4.17
C LEU A 129 -9.86 -17.45 -5.09
N TYR A 130 -10.07 -16.15 -4.88
CA TYR A 130 -10.98 -15.36 -5.70
C TYR A 130 -10.50 -15.28 -7.15
N TYR A 131 -9.20 -15.08 -7.38
CA TYR A 131 -8.60 -15.07 -8.71
C TYR A 131 -8.61 -16.44 -9.39
N TYR A 132 -8.54 -17.54 -8.63
CA TYR A 132 -8.63 -18.89 -9.17
C TYR A 132 -10.07 -19.29 -9.55
N LEU A 133 -11.06 -18.92 -8.73
CA LEU A 133 -12.45 -19.36 -8.90
C LEU A 133 -13.25 -18.52 -9.90
N MET A 134 -12.96 -17.23 -10.03
CA MET A 134 -13.79 -16.32 -10.83
C MET A 134 -13.59 -16.39 -12.36
N PRO A 135 -12.41 -16.75 -12.91
CA PRO A 135 -12.23 -16.95 -14.34
C PRO A 135 -12.79 -18.27 -14.88
N TYR A 136 -13.44 -19.09 -14.04
CA TYR A 136 -13.96 -20.39 -14.46
C TYR A 136 -15.02 -20.18 -15.56
N PRO A 137 -14.88 -20.84 -16.73
CA PRO A 137 -15.77 -20.64 -17.87
C PRO A 137 -17.21 -21.07 -17.57
N ASP A 138 -17.38 -21.98 -16.62
CA ASP A 138 -18.65 -22.36 -16.07
C ASP A 138 -18.96 -21.53 -14.81
N PHE A 139 -19.82 -20.53 -14.96
CA PHE A 139 -20.27 -19.65 -13.87
C PHE A 139 -20.98 -20.42 -12.74
N THR A 140 -21.45 -21.65 -12.98
CA THR A 140 -22.11 -22.45 -11.95
C THR A 140 -21.17 -22.82 -10.81
N VAL A 141 -19.88 -23.05 -11.08
CA VAL A 141 -18.90 -23.44 -10.06
C VAL A 141 -18.65 -22.31 -9.03
N PRO A 142 -18.30 -21.07 -9.43
CA PRO A 142 -18.17 -19.97 -8.48
C PRO A 142 -19.52 -19.58 -7.84
N MET A 143 -20.64 -19.63 -8.57
CA MET A 143 -21.97 -19.38 -7.98
C MET A 143 -22.33 -20.40 -6.90
N LEU A 144 -22.09 -21.68 -7.14
CA LEU A 144 -22.38 -22.76 -6.20
C LEU A 144 -21.47 -22.67 -4.97
N ALA A 145 -20.19 -22.35 -5.16
CA ALA A 145 -19.26 -22.11 -4.06
C ALA A 145 -19.74 -20.96 -3.17
N ILE A 146 -20.17 -19.84 -3.78
CA ILE A 146 -20.74 -18.71 -3.05
C ILE A 146 -22.06 -19.12 -2.37
N SER A 147 -22.97 -19.81 -3.07
CA SER A 147 -24.24 -20.26 -2.50
C SER A 147 -24.04 -21.15 -1.28
N ARG A 148 -23.12 -22.13 -1.35
CA ARG A 148 -22.80 -23.02 -0.23
C ARG A 148 -22.35 -22.27 1.02
N ILE A 149 -21.62 -21.16 0.85
CA ILE A 149 -21.23 -20.28 1.96
C ILE A 149 -22.47 -19.62 2.58
N GLY A 150 -23.42 -19.17 1.76
CA GLY A 150 -24.66 -18.56 2.23
C GLY A 150 -25.71 -19.55 2.73
N ASP A 151 -25.63 -20.82 2.32
CA ASP A 151 -26.50 -21.89 2.81
C ASP A 151 -26.24 -22.19 4.29
N VAL A 152 -25.03 -21.91 4.79
CA VAL A 152 -24.70 -21.94 6.23
C VAL A 152 -25.63 -21.04 7.05
N ILE A 153 -26.14 -19.96 6.45
CA ILE A 153 -27.08 -19.01 7.09
C ILE A 153 -28.48 -19.05 6.47
N GLY A 154 -28.77 -20.04 5.62
CA GLY A 154 -30.06 -20.20 4.94
C GLY A 154 -30.42 -19.09 3.94
N LYS A 155 -29.42 -18.38 3.38
CA LYS A 155 -29.61 -17.22 2.48
C LYS A 155 -29.09 -17.46 1.06
N GLY A 156 -28.66 -18.68 0.73
CA GLY A 156 -28.19 -19.07 -0.60
C GLY A 156 -27.15 -18.11 -1.17
N PHE A 157 -27.21 -17.86 -2.48
CA PHE A 157 -26.24 -17.01 -3.18
C PHE A 157 -26.10 -15.60 -2.58
N LEU A 158 -27.21 -14.92 -2.26
CA LEU A 158 -27.15 -13.54 -1.73
C LEU A 158 -26.42 -13.49 -0.38
N GLY A 159 -26.71 -14.43 0.52
CA GLY A 159 -25.98 -14.56 1.78
C GLY A 159 -24.50 -14.84 1.57
N GLY A 160 -24.19 -15.74 0.64
CA GLY A 160 -22.82 -16.08 0.28
C GLY A 160 -22.02 -14.91 -0.28
N ALA A 161 -22.64 -14.10 -1.15
CA ALA A 161 -22.01 -12.93 -1.75
C ALA A 161 -21.72 -11.86 -0.69
N ILE A 162 -22.66 -11.63 0.24
CA ILE A 162 -22.46 -10.72 1.38
C ILE A 162 -21.32 -11.21 2.27
N ILE A 163 -21.31 -12.50 2.65
CA ILE A 163 -20.25 -13.08 3.48
C ILE A 163 -18.89 -12.94 2.79
N THR A 164 -18.80 -13.31 1.51
CA THR A 164 -17.56 -13.23 0.72
C THR A 164 -17.05 -11.79 0.66
N GLY A 165 -17.94 -10.81 0.43
CA GLY A 165 -17.60 -9.40 0.44
C GLY A 165 -17.09 -8.92 1.80
N VAL A 166 -17.79 -9.29 2.89
CA VAL A 166 -17.38 -8.93 4.26
C VAL A 166 -16.03 -9.54 4.61
N VAL A 167 -15.78 -10.80 4.27
CA VAL A 167 -14.49 -11.48 4.49
C VAL A 167 -13.37 -10.81 3.69
N GLY A 168 -13.64 -10.45 2.42
CA GLY A 168 -12.70 -9.70 1.59
C GLY A 168 -12.34 -8.34 2.20
N ILE A 169 -13.33 -7.58 2.65
CA ILE A 169 -13.12 -6.29 3.32
C ILE A 169 -12.37 -6.46 4.64
N ALA A 170 -12.78 -7.42 5.47
CA ALA A 170 -12.14 -7.68 6.76
C ALA A 170 -10.67 -8.09 6.60
N SER A 171 -10.36 -8.98 5.65
CA SER A 171 -8.98 -9.38 5.35
C SER A 171 -8.15 -8.21 4.80
N ALA A 172 -8.71 -7.37 3.94
CA ALA A 172 -8.04 -6.15 3.46
C ALA A 172 -7.75 -5.15 4.59
N ILE A 173 -8.70 -4.95 5.51
CA ILE A 173 -8.51 -4.11 6.70
C ILE A 173 -7.42 -4.70 7.59
N LEU A 174 -7.42 -6.02 7.84
CA LEU A 174 -6.37 -6.70 8.61
C LEU A 174 -5.00 -6.51 7.97
N ALA A 175 -4.88 -6.69 6.66
CA ALA A 175 -3.64 -6.47 5.92
C ALA A 175 -3.15 -5.01 6.06
N ALA A 176 -4.06 -4.04 5.92
CA ALA A 176 -3.75 -2.62 6.08
C ALA A 176 -3.28 -2.29 7.52
N LEU A 177 -3.98 -2.80 8.54
CA LEU A 177 -3.63 -2.61 9.94
C LEU A 177 -2.28 -3.28 10.28
N GLY A 178 -2.04 -4.49 9.79
CA GLY A 178 -0.77 -5.21 9.93
C GLY A 178 0.40 -4.42 9.32
N TRP A 179 0.20 -3.87 8.13
CA TRP A 179 1.20 -3.05 7.47
C TRP A 179 1.46 -1.72 8.21
N LEU A 180 0.39 -1.06 8.67
CA LEU A 180 0.46 0.18 9.44
C LEU A 180 1.19 -0.02 10.78
N ARG A 181 1.07 -1.20 11.39
CA ARG A 181 1.77 -1.52 12.65
C ARG A 181 3.30 -1.40 12.52
N GLY A 182 3.85 -1.76 11.35
CA GLY A 182 5.29 -1.69 11.09
C GLY A 182 5.81 -0.29 10.77
N VAL A 183 4.95 0.70 10.49
CA VAL A 183 5.36 2.03 9.97
C VAL A 183 6.27 2.80 10.92
N ALA A 184 6.07 2.66 12.24
CA ALA A 184 6.93 3.31 13.22
C ALA A 184 8.37 2.78 13.15
N PHE A 185 8.55 1.49 12.90
CA PHE A 185 9.87 0.86 12.81
C PHE A 185 10.69 1.35 11.62
N GLU A 186 10.04 1.65 10.48
CA GLU A 186 10.72 2.26 9.33
C GLU A 186 11.35 3.61 9.65
N HIS A 187 10.82 4.31 10.64
CA HIS A 187 11.30 5.62 11.05
C HIS A 187 12.23 5.55 12.26
N GLN A 188 12.76 4.38 12.64
CA GLN A 188 13.78 4.28 13.71
C GLN A 188 15.21 4.26 13.16
N ALA A 189 16.18 4.51 14.03
CA ALA A 189 17.62 4.60 13.73
C ALA A 189 18.27 3.21 13.67
N VAL A 190 17.89 2.42 12.65
CA VAL A 190 18.28 1.00 12.54
C VAL A 190 19.78 0.81 12.30
N ILE A 191 20.45 1.76 11.65
CA ILE A 191 21.91 1.69 11.42
C ILE A 191 22.65 1.94 12.74
N GLU A 192 22.21 2.95 13.47
CA GLU A 192 22.90 3.48 14.65
C GLU A 192 22.68 2.60 15.89
N GLN A 193 21.48 2.04 16.05
CA GLN A 193 21.09 1.30 17.26
C GLN A 193 20.92 -0.21 17.01
N GLY A 194 20.93 -0.64 15.74
CA GLY A 194 20.59 -2.01 15.37
C GLY A 194 19.08 -2.29 15.37
N ILE A 195 18.73 -3.47 14.85
CA ILE A 195 17.34 -3.86 14.57
C ILE A 195 16.54 -4.09 15.87
N GLY A 196 17.10 -4.78 16.86
CA GLY A 196 16.41 -5.12 18.12
C GLY A 196 15.95 -3.89 18.90
N LEU A 197 16.90 -3.01 19.27
CA LEU A 197 16.59 -1.77 19.99
C LEU A 197 15.65 -0.86 19.19
N SER A 198 15.81 -0.78 17.87
CA SER A 198 14.90 -0.02 17.01
C SER A 198 13.46 -0.56 17.02
N LEU A 199 13.26 -1.86 17.20
CA LEU A 199 11.93 -2.44 17.34
C LEU A 199 11.28 -2.05 18.67
N ASP A 200 12.05 -2.09 19.75
CA ASP A 200 11.57 -1.74 21.09
C ASP A 200 11.24 -0.25 21.18
N HIS A 201 12.10 0.61 20.61
CA HIS A 201 11.81 2.04 20.46
C HIS A 201 10.57 2.29 19.62
N ALA A 202 10.40 1.59 18.49
CA ALA A 202 9.18 1.72 17.69
C ALA A 202 7.91 1.33 18.47
N HIS A 203 8.00 0.29 19.30
CA HIS A 203 6.88 -0.14 20.15
C HIS A 203 6.59 0.88 21.26
N ALA A 204 7.62 1.34 21.96
CA ALA A 204 7.53 2.36 23.00
C ALA A 204 6.94 3.67 22.46
N LEU A 205 7.42 4.13 21.30
CA LEU A 205 6.94 5.34 20.62
C LEU A 205 5.46 5.24 20.29
N ARG A 206 5.00 4.09 19.77
CA ARG A 206 3.58 3.86 19.47
C ARG A 206 2.71 3.90 20.72
N LYS A 207 3.20 3.38 21.85
CA LYS A 207 2.49 3.45 23.13
C LYS A 207 2.42 4.89 23.64
N ARG A 208 3.56 5.60 23.65
CA ARG A 208 3.67 6.99 24.14
C ARG A 208 2.89 7.99 23.29
N ARG A 209 2.95 7.89 21.95
CA ARG A 209 2.38 8.87 21.00
C ARG A 209 1.15 8.36 20.25
N LYS A 210 0.43 7.37 20.79
CA LYS A 210 -0.73 6.72 20.12
C LYS A 210 -1.74 7.73 19.55
N ARG A 211 -2.15 8.72 20.34
CA ARG A 211 -3.14 9.74 19.94
C ARG A 211 -2.63 10.63 18.80
N THR A 212 -1.40 11.13 18.92
CA THR A 212 -0.77 12.00 17.91
C THR A 212 -0.57 11.26 16.59
N ILE A 213 -0.08 10.01 16.65
CA ILE A 213 0.07 9.14 15.48
C ILE A 213 -1.28 8.93 14.80
N ARG A 214 -2.33 8.56 15.56
CA ARG A 214 -3.67 8.34 15.00
C ARG A 214 -4.22 9.59 14.34
N ASN A 215 -4.07 10.76 14.97
CA ASN A 215 -4.54 12.02 14.43
C ASN A 215 -3.81 12.40 13.12
N THR A 216 -2.49 12.20 13.05
CA THR A 216 -1.71 12.45 11.83
C THR A 216 -2.06 11.47 10.72
N VAL A 217 -2.24 10.18 11.04
CA VAL A 217 -2.70 9.18 10.06
C VAL A 217 -4.10 9.51 9.55
N PHE A 218 -5.02 9.91 10.43
CA PHE A 218 -6.37 10.32 10.07
C PHE A 218 -6.38 11.55 9.15
N LYS A 219 -5.65 12.61 9.50
CA LYS A 219 -5.48 13.79 8.63
C LYS A 219 -4.85 13.42 7.29
N ASN A 220 -3.84 12.55 7.30
CA ASN A 220 -3.23 12.04 6.07
C ASN A 220 -4.22 11.20 5.23
N ALA A 221 -5.19 10.52 5.84
CA ALA A 221 -6.22 9.77 5.12
C ALA A 221 -7.27 10.72 4.52
N LEU A 222 -7.70 11.74 5.27
CA LEU A 222 -8.61 12.79 4.77
C LEU A 222 -8.03 13.50 3.53
N LEU A 223 -6.74 13.83 3.58
CA LEU A 223 -6.02 14.44 2.46
C LEU A 223 -5.96 13.58 1.19
N THR A 224 -6.25 12.27 1.29
CA THR A 224 -6.33 11.38 0.12
C THR A 224 -7.74 11.12 -0.37
N LEU A 225 -8.77 11.57 0.35
CA LEU A 225 -10.15 11.32 -0.04
C LEU A 225 -10.49 11.81 -1.45
N PRO A 226 -10.09 13.03 -1.89
CA PRO A 226 -10.42 13.48 -3.25
C PRO A 226 -9.89 12.55 -4.34
N ALA A 227 -8.65 12.08 -4.19
CA ALA A 227 -8.05 11.13 -5.13
C ALA A 227 -8.74 9.77 -5.09
N ILE A 228 -9.07 9.25 -3.90
CA ILE A 228 -9.78 7.97 -3.74
C ILE A 228 -11.17 8.06 -4.37
N ILE A 229 -11.92 9.13 -4.10
CA ILE A 229 -13.26 9.35 -4.66
C ILE A 229 -13.17 9.44 -6.18
N GLY A 230 -12.21 10.18 -6.73
CA GLY A 230 -12.01 10.27 -8.19
C GLY A 230 -11.73 8.91 -8.83
N VAL A 231 -10.83 8.11 -8.25
CA VAL A 231 -10.53 6.76 -8.75
C VAL A 231 -11.76 5.85 -8.67
N MET A 232 -12.47 5.86 -7.55
CA MET A 232 -13.69 5.08 -7.37
C MET A 232 -14.79 5.50 -8.35
N ALA A 233 -14.95 6.80 -8.61
CA ALA A 233 -15.92 7.30 -9.57
C ALA A 233 -15.63 6.79 -10.99
N VAL A 234 -14.37 6.79 -11.42
CA VAL A 234 -13.96 6.26 -12.73
C VAL A 234 -14.25 4.75 -12.82
N ILE A 235 -13.88 3.98 -11.79
CA ILE A 235 -14.13 2.54 -11.75
C ILE A 235 -15.63 2.25 -11.76
N VAL A 236 -16.42 2.92 -10.91
CA VAL A 236 -17.87 2.73 -10.83
C VAL A 236 -18.54 3.11 -12.15
N ASN A 237 -18.16 4.23 -12.76
CA ASN A 237 -18.73 4.64 -14.05
C ASN A 237 -18.46 3.58 -15.14
N HIS A 238 -17.25 3.01 -15.17
CA HIS A 238 -16.94 1.91 -16.07
C HIS A 238 -17.77 0.66 -15.77
N LEU A 239 -17.85 0.22 -14.52
CA LEU A 239 -18.63 -0.96 -14.15
C LEU A 239 -20.13 -0.79 -14.45
N MET A 240 -20.65 0.43 -14.30
CA MET A 240 -22.05 0.75 -14.64
C MET A 240 -22.32 0.76 -16.14
N SER A 241 -21.28 0.95 -16.98
CA SER A 241 -21.37 0.91 -18.43
C SER A 241 -21.35 -0.49 -19.03
N LEU A 242 -21.02 -1.51 -18.23
CA LEU A 242 -21.02 -2.90 -18.68
C LEU A 242 -22.46 -3.36 -18.99
N PRO A 243 -22.66 -4.18 -20.04
CA PRO A 243 -23.97 -4.71 -20.37
C PRO A 243 -24.52 -5.56 -19.21
N ARG A 244 -25.75 -5.25 -18.78
CA ARG A 244 -26.43 -5.95 -17.70
C ARG A 244 -27.30 -7.06 -18.26
N VAL A 245 -27.20 -8.24 -17.66
CA VAL A 245 -28.01 -9.42 -18.02
C VAL A 245 -29.35 -9.40 -17.26
N GLY A 246 -29.52 -8.49 -16.30
CA GLY A 246 -30.74 -8.37 -15.49
C GLY A 246 -30.81 -9.37 -14.33
N MET A 247 -29.82 -10.26 -14.22
CA MET A 247 -29.62 -11.13 -13.05
C MET A 247 -28.46 -10.61 -12.21
N LEU A 248 -28.77 -10.13 -11.00
CA LEU A 248 -27.82 -9.51 -10.08
C LEU A 248 -26.60 -10.40 -9.79
N ALA A 249 -26.78 -11.73 -9.78
CA ALA A 249 -25.69 -12.69 -9.60
C ALA A 249 -24.68 -12.66 -10.75
N LEU A 250 -25.15 -12.70 -12.01
CA LEU A 250 -24.27 -12.64 -13.18
C LEU A 250 -23.64 -11.25 -13.35
N ASP A 251 -24.40 -10.19 -13.10
CA ASP A 251 -23.89 -8.82 -13.17
C ASP A 251 -22.78 -8.60 -12.13
N TYR A 252 -22.93 -9.16 -10.92
CA TYR A 252 -21.88 -9.15 -9.89
C TYR A 252 -20.63 -9.92 -10.32
N LEU A 253 -20.79 -11.15 -10.84
CA LEU A 253 -19.65 -11.96 -11.29
C LEU A 253 -18.92 -11.31 -12.47
N ASN A 254 -19.66 -10.72 -13.40
CA ASN A 254 -19.09 -9.99 -14.54
C ASN A 254 -18.28 -8.77 -14.06
N ALA A 255 -18.84 -7.95 -13.18
CA ALA A 255 -18.14 -6.80 -12.61
C ALA A 255 -16.88 -7.23 -11.83
N ALA A 256 -16.99 -8.28 -11.03
CA ALA A 256 -15.88 -8.83 -10.28
C ALA A 256 -14.78 -9.43 -11.16
N ALA A 257 -15.16 -10.15 -12.23
CA ALA A 257 -14.22 -10.70 -13.20
C ALA A 257 -13.47 -9.61 -13.95
N ASN A 258 -14.14 -8.53 -14.36
CA ASN A 258 -13.52 -7.36 -14.97
C ASN A 258 -12.50 -6.70 -14.02
N LEU A 259 -12.87 -6.50 -12.74
CA LEU A 259 -11.97 -5.95 -11.72
C LEU A 259 -10.74 -6.84 -11.49
N LEU A 260 -10.93 -8.16 -11.44
CA LEU A 260 -9.85 -9.14 -11.21
C LEU A 260 -8.89 -9.25 -12.39
N LYS A 261 -9.44 -9.27 -13.60
CA LYS A 261 -8.65 -9.39 -14.83
C LYS A 261 -8.03 -8.05 -15.24
N PHE A 262 -8.35 -6.95 -14.55
CA PHE A 262 -7.99 -5.60 -15.00
C PHE A 262 -8.39 -5.36 -16.47
N ASP A 263 -9.51 -5.93 -16.88
CA ASP A 263 -10.01 -5.86 -18.27
C ASP A 263 -10.70 -4.51 -18.50
N PHE A 264 -9.91 -3.46 -18.40
CA PHE A 264 -10.37 -2.09 -18.51
C PHE A 264 -10.01 -1.53 -19.89
N PRO A 265 -10.91 -0.78 -20.54
CA PRO A 265 -10.56 0.04 -21.70
C PRO A 265 -9.40 0.97 -21.35
N ALA A 266 -8.47 1.20 -22.28
CA ALA A 266 -7.23 1.98 -22.03
C ALA A 266 -7.47 3.37 -21.41
N MET A 267 -8.61 4.00 -21.68
CA MET A 267 -8.98 5.30 -21.08
C MET A 267 -9.16 5.25 -19.56
N VAL A 268 -9.65 4.14 -19.00
CA VAL A 268 -9.89 4.00 -17.54
C VAL A 268 -8.59 4.11 -16.74
N PRO A 269 -7.52 3.32 -17.00
CA PRO A 269 -6.26 3.46 -16.29
C PRO A 269 -5.57 4.81 -16.56
N ILE A 270 -5.72 5.40 -17.75
CA ILE A 270 -5.21 6.75 -18.05
C ILE A 270 -5.88 7.79 -17.15
N MET A 271 -7.22 7.77 -17.05
CA MET A 271 -7.96 8.68 -16.16
C MET A 271 -7.58 8.49 -14.69
N ILE A 272 -7.45 7.24 -14.24
CA ILE A 272 -6.96 6.92 -12.88
C ILE A 272 -5.56 7.52 -12.66
N ALA A 273 -4.65 7.37 -13.63
CA ALA A 273 -3.30 7.92 -13.54
C ALA A 273 -3.31 9.45 -13.46
N VAL A 274 -4.12 10.14 -14.28
CA VAL A 274 -4.29 11.60 -14.24
C VAL A 274 -4.82 12.05 -12.88
N ILE A 275 -5.85 11.38 -12.35
CA ILE A 275 -6.42 11.69 -11.03
C ILE A 275 -5.36 11.56 -9.93
N LEU A 276 -4.57 10.48 -9.95
CA LEU A 276 -3.49 10.30 -8.98
C LEU A 276 -2.38 11.35 -9.14
N LEU A 277 -2.05 11.74 -10.37
CA LEU A 277 -1.03 12.75 -10.65
C LEU A 277 -1.45 14.14 -10.17
N VAL A 278 -2.73 14.52 -10.36
CA VAL A 278 -3.23 15.85 -10.01
C VAL A 278 -3.63 15.95 -8.54
N LEU A 279 -4.34 14.95 -8.02
CA LEU A 279 -4.95 15.03 -6.68
C LEU A 279 -4.11 14.37 -5.58
N TRP A 280 -3.30 13.36 -5.90
CA TRP A 280 -2.57 12.59 -4.88
C TRP A 280 -1.09 12.95 -4.81
N LEU A 281 -0.41 13.06 -5.95
CA LEU A 281 1.02 13.28 -6.04
C LEU A 281 1.49 14.58 -5.36
N PRO A 282 0.81 15.74 -5.51
CA PRO A 282 1.26 16.99 -4.88
C PRO A 282 1.21 16.97 -3.35
N ILE A 283 0.29 16.17 -2.80
CA ILE A 283 0.04 16.07 -1.35
C ILE A 283 0.94 15.02 -0.69
N LEU A 284 1.42 14.05 -1.48
CA LEU A 284 2.28 12.96 -1.03
C LEU A 284 3.52 13.38 -0.22
N PRO A 285 4.35 14.36 -0.64
CA PRO A 285 5.54 14.74 0.12
C PRO A 285 5.18 15.28 1.51
N LEU A 286 4.14 16.10 1.61
CA LEU A 286 3.67 16.68 2.88
C LEU A 286 3.20 15.60 3.85
N ARG A 287 2.44 14.62 3.37
CA ARG A 287 1.96 13.50 4.19
C ARG A 287 3.10 12.65 4.73
N LYS A 288 4.11 12.38 3.88
CA LYS A 288 5.31 11.60 4.27
C LYS A 288 6.18 12.34 5.28
N LEU A 289 6.32 13.66 5.16
CA LEU A 289 7.06 14.49 6.11
C LEU A 289 6.31 14.64 7.44
N ALA A 290 5.00 14.88 7.41
CA ALA A 290 4.17 14.96 8.61
C ALA A 290 4.21 13.65 9.41
N LEU A 291 4.14 12.51 8.73
CA LEU A 291 4.27 11.20 9.36
C LEU A 291 5.67 11.00 9.96
N CYS A 292 6.72 11.41 9.25
CA CYS A 292 8.09 11.36 9.76
C CYS A 292 8.24 12.17 11.05
N ALA A 293 7.68 13.38 11.09
CA ALA A 293 7.79 14.29 12.25
C ALA A 293 7.19 13.72 13.54
N VAL A 294 6.21 12.82 13.45
CA VAL A 294 5.64 12.15 14.63
C VAL A 294 6.43 10.90 15.02
N MET A 295 7.00 10.23 14.01
CA MET A 295 7.59 8.91 14.12
C MET A 295 9.11 8.92 14.37
N THR A 296 9.76 10.08 14.30
CA THR A 296 11.14 10.29 14.73
C THR A 296 11.17 10.80 16.17
N GLU A 297 12.00 10.18 17.02
CA GLU A 297 12.29 10.65 18.37
C GLU A 297 13.39 11.71 18.33
N ASP A 298 13.24 12.76 19.15
CA ASP A 298 14.34 13.67 19.50
C ASP A 298 15.22 12.94 20.52
N HIS A 299 16.39 12.46 20.09
CA HIS A 299 17.41 11.91 21.01
C HIS A 299 18.00 12.97 21.96
N GLN A 300 17.57 14.22 21.88
CA GLN A 300 18.02 15.32 22.75
C GLN A 300 17.21 15.47 24.06
N ALA A 301 16.23 14.61 24.34
CA ALA A 301 15.39 14.73 25.54
C ALA A 301 15.71 13.71 26.65
N GLY A 302 16.85 13.02 26.58
CA GLY A 302 17.19 11.92 27.50
C GLY A 302 18.67 11.77 27.80
N ALA A 303 19.44 12.86 27.75
CA ALA A 303 20.77 12.97 28.32
C ALA A 303 20.79 14.20 29.22
#